data_AF-A0A953QV45-F1
#
_entry.id   AF-A0A953QV45-F1
#
_cell.length_a   1.000
_cell.length_b   1.000
_cell.length_c   1.000
_cell.angle_alpha   90.00
_cell.angle_beta   90.00
_cell.angle_gamma   90.00
#
_symmetry.space_group_name_H-M   'P 1'
#
loop_
_entity.id
_entity.type
_entity.pdbx_description
1 polymer ?
#
loop_
_entity_poly.entity_id
_entity_poly.type
_entity_poly.pdbx_seq_one_letter_code
_entity_poly.pdbx_strand_id
1 'polypeptide(L)'
;MRLGLLASFCSFSLSALLAQFPGGRNSGPGSDLLRPAIQLDLEGKGTEARQLLQKTIDSSTTPAARANAQRTLAMSWAFDGNCAKTIEYEQKVIEYWTTREADEPHNAFYQEGEMADEAARVCIDYGDLDAAANWYAKGHAYGLKEPDIPADRMALWEYRWQHAQARIAARRGSKAEAEKHIAAARAALETMTGLRRQQEGFFPYLTGYVAFYLGDYQKALNDLQQADQGDPFIQCLLGQTYEKLGDREKALECYRKASVTRAHNPPAAFARPFARRKQADPGNTKFYQTNPGRLT
;
A
#
# COMPACT_ATOMS: atom_id res chain seq x y z
N MET A 1 19.60 -45.44 -1.71
CA MET A 1 18.80 -44.80 -0.64
C MET A 1 19.66 -43.78 0.11
N ARG A 2 19.49 -42.49 -0.17
CA ARG A 2 19.75 -41.42 0.80
C ARG A 2 18.64 -40.38 0.62
N LEU A 3 17.90 -40.18 1.72
CA LEU A 3 16.69 -39.38 1.82
C LEU A 3 16.95 -37.92 1.44
N GLY A 4 16.06 -37.36 0.62
CA GLY A 4 16.01 -35.94 0.34
C GLY A 4 15.41 -35.17 1.52
N LEU A 5 16.05 -34.07 1.90
CA LEU A 5 15.43 -33.03 2.71
C LEU A 5 14.73 -32.04 1.75
N LEU A 6 13.41 -31.98 1.86
CA LEU A 6 12.56 -30.94 1.29
C LEU A 6 12.86 -29.61 2.01
N ALA A 7 13.49 -28.67 1.30
CA ALA A 7 13.58 -27.29 1.74
C ALA A 7 12.24 -26.59 1.45
N SER A 8 11.46 -26.36 2.50
CA SER A 8 10.24 -25.55 2.46
C SER A 8 10.62 -24.08 2.28
N PHE A 9 10.38 -23.53 1.10
CA PHE A 9 10.51 -22.10 0.81
C PHE A 9 9.36 -21.36 1.49
N CYS A 10 9.62 -20.76 2.66
CA CYS A 10 8.76 -19.70 3.21
C CYS A 10 8.97 -18.42 2.40
N SER A 11 8.00 -18.09 1.54
CA SER A 11 7.89 -16.81 0.87
C SER A 11 7.65 -15.70 1.89
N PHE A 12 8.70 -14.97 2.24
CA PHE A 12 8.58 -13.70 2.94
C PHE A 12 8.24 -12.61 1.91
N SER A 13 6.97 -12.20 1.90
CA SER A 13 6.50 -10.96 1.30
C SER A 13 7.15 -9.78 2.03
N LEU A 14 8.33 -9.37 1.57
CA LEU A 14 9.13 -8.30 2.18
C LEU A 14 8.71 -6.93 1.63
N SER A 15 7.50 -6.51 1.96
CA SER A 15 7.10 -5.10 2.09
C SER A 15 5.96 -4.97 3.08
N ALA A 16 6.24 -5.51 4.25
CA ALA A 16 5.81 -4.95 5.51
C ALA A 16 6.94 -5.30 6.47
N LEU A 17 8.02 -4.52 6.43
CA LEU A 17 8.66 -4.24 7.71
C LEU A 17 7.56 -3.48 8.47
N LEU A 18 6.71 -4.22 9.18
CA LEU A 18 6.14 -3.70 10.39
C LEU A 18 7.37 -3.24 11.15
N ALA A 19 7.66 -1.94 11.08
CA ALA A 19 8.38 -1.29 12.15
C ALA A 19 7.50 -1.57 13.37
N GLN A 20 7.75 -2.72 14.01
CA GLN A 20 7.30 -2.96 15.34
C GLN A 20 7.88 -1.79 16.11
N PHE A 21 7.00 -0.94 16.63
CA PHE A 21 7.38 0.10 17.57
C PHE A 21 8.36 -0.54 18.57
N PRO A 22 9.60 -0.06 18.66
CA PRO A 22 10.55 -0.66 19.58
C PRO A 22 10.00 -0.53 20.99
N GLY A 23 9.71 -1.67 21.64
CA GLY A 23 9.46 -1.74 23.07
C GLY A 23 8.01 -1.57 23.51
N GLY A 24 7.33 -2.71 23.68
CA GLY A 24 6.14 -2.82 24.53
C GLY A 24 5.17 -3.85 24.01
N ARG A 25 4.92 -4.92 24.79
CA ARG A 25 3.67 -5.67 24.60
C ARG A 25 2.55 -4.64 24.64
N ASN A 26 1.73 -4.62 23.60
CA ASN A 26 0.63 -3.69 23.41
C ASN A 26 -0.49 -4.03 24.43
N SER A 27 -0.21 -3.82 25.71
CA SER A 27 -1.00 -4.28 26.86
C SER A 27 -1.74 -3.13 27.55
N GLY A 28 -1.97 -2.02 26.84
CA GLY A 28 -2.74 -0.89 27.35
C GLY A 28 -4.25 -1.16 27.29
N PRO A 29 -5.07 -0.50 28.13
CA PRO A 29 -6.52 -0.58 28.04
C PRO A 29 -7.01 -0.30 26.60
N GLY A 30 -7.79 -1.24 26.04
CA GLY A 30 -8.37 -1.12 24.69
C GLY A 30 -7.58 -1.76 23.55
N SER A 31 -6.36 -2.28 23.79
CA SER A 31 -5.61 -3.01 22.75
C SER A 31 -6.28 -4.32 22.32
N ASP A 32 -7.07 -4.92 23.22
CA ASP A 32 -7.88 -6.11 22.93
C ASP A 32 -8.96 -5.87 21.87
N LEU A 33 -9.33 -4.60 21.62
CA LEU A 33 -10.34 -4.22 20.62
C LEU A 33 -9.77 -4.11 19.20
N LEU A 34 -8.45 -4.00 19.03
CA LEU A 34 -7.81 -3.85 17.71
C LEU A 34 -8.06 -5.06 16.81
N ARG A 35 -7.88 -6.27 17.34
CA ARG A 35 -8.05 -7.51 16.55
C ARG A 35 -9.51 -7.72 16.11
N PRO A 36 -10.52 -7.59 16.99
CA PRO A 36 -11.92 -7.58 16.57
C PRO A 36 -12.23 -6.51 15.52
N ALA A 37 -11.70 -5.30 15.65
CA ALA A 37 -11.92 -4.23 14.69
C ALA A 37 -11.37 -4.58 13.29
N ILE A 38 -10.13 -5.06 13.21
CA ILE A 38 -9.53 -5.50 11.94
C ILE A 38 -10.37 -6.62 11.31
N GLN A 39 -10.87 -7.57 12.11
CA GLN A 39 -11.72 -8.64 11.61
C GLN A 39 -13.05 -8.09 11.06
N LEU A 40 -13.65 -7.08 11.70
CA LEU A 40 -14.86 -6.41 11.21
C LEU A 40 -14.61 -5.69 9.88
N ASP A 41 -13.49 -4.97 9.71
CA ASP A 41 -13.11 -4.35 8.42
C ASP A 41 -13.02 -5.42 7.32
N LEU A 42 -12.34 -6.53 7.60
CA LEU A 42 -12.22 -7.65 6.67
C LEU A 42 -13.61 -8.24 6.32
N GLU A 43 -14.55 -8.27 7.26
CA GLU A 43 -15.92 -8.71 7.02
C GLU A 43 -16.78 -7.71 6.23
N GLY A 44 -16.28 -6.49 5.99
CA GLY A 44 -17.03 -5.41 5.35
C GLY A 44 -17.92 -4.63 6.33
N LYS A 45 -17.67 -4.76 7.63
CA LYS A 45 -18.39 -4.09 8.72
C LYS A 45 -17.61 -2.87 9.23
N GLY A 46 -17.18 -2.02 8.30
CA GLY A 46 -16.29 -0.89 8.59
C GLY A 46 -16.83 0.06 9.66
N THR A 47 -18.13 0.36 9.67
CA THR A 47 -18.73 1.23 10.69
C THR A 47 -18.54 0.69 12.12
N GLU A 48 -18.73 -0.62 12.31
CA GLU A 48 -18.57 -1.28 13.62
C GLU A 48 -17.08 -1.36 14.00
N ALA A 49 -16.21 -1.65 13.03
CA ALA A 49 -14.77 -1.62 13.22
C ALA A 49 -14.30 -0.26 13.74
N ARG A 50 -14.73 0.82 13.10
CA ARG A 50 -14.36 2.20 13.48
C ARG A 50 -14.85 2.60 14.86
N GLN A 51 -15.99 2.10 15.31
CA GLN A 51 -16.44 2.32 16.70
C GLN A 51 -15.50 1.68 17.72
N LEU A 52 -15.01 0.46 17.45
CA LEU A 52 -14.03 -0.20 18.31
C LEU A 52 -12.68 0.52 18.28
N LEU A 53 -12.21 0.94 17.10
CA LEU A 53 -10.95 1.67 16.95
C LEU A 53 -11.00 3.03 17.64
N GLN A 54 -12.12 3.75 17.55
CA GLN A 54 -12.31 5.01 18.27
C GLN A 54 -12.25 4.79 19.78
N LYS A 55 -12.90 3.74 20.31
CA LYS A 55 -12.77 3.37 21.74
C LYS A 55 -11.32 3.08 22.13
N THR A 56 -10.55 2.39 21.28
CA THR A 56 -9.12 2.16 21.53
C THR A 56 -8.32 3.46 21.57
N ILE A 57 -8.59 4.41 20.66
CA ILE A 57 -7.95 5.74 20.66
C ILE A 57 -8.26 6.49 21.95
N ASP A 58 -9.53 6.50 22.36
CA ASP A 58 -10.01 7.22 23.53
C ASP A 58 -9.48 6.63 24.84
N SER A 59 -9.31 5.30 24.91
CA SER A 59 -8.76 4.61 26.09
C SER A 59 -7.23 4.51 26.11
N SER A 60 -6.54 4.95 25.05
CA SER A 60 -5.08 4.86 24.96
C SER A 60 -4.39 5.78 25.96
N THR A 61 -3.55 5.19 26.81
CA THR A 61 -2.84 5.88 27.89
C THR A 61 -1.50 6.48 27.48
N THR A 62 -0.96 6.10 26.32
CA THR A 62 0.29 6.66 25.78
C THR A 62 0.07 7.28 24.39
N PRO A 63 0.82 8.34 24.03
CA PRO A 63 0.76 8.92 22.69
C PRO A 63 1.07 7.89 21.58
N ALA A 64 2.06 7.02 21.80
CA ALA A 64 2.44 5.97 20.86
C ALA A 64 1.32 4.94 20.63
N ALA A 65 0.62 4.50 21.69
CA ALA A 65 -0.51 3.60 21.57
C ALA A 65 -1.68 4.25 20.83
N ARG A 66 -1.92 5.54 21.09
CA ARG A 66 -2.95 6.33 20.40
C ARG A 66 -2.64 6.47 18.90
N ALA A 67 -1.40 6.80 18.55
CA ALA A 67 -0.94 6.90 17.16
C ALA A 67 -1.11 5.56 16.42
N ASN A 68 -0.78 4.44 17.07
CA ASN A 68 -1.02 3.10 16.52
C ASN A 68 -2.49 2.81 16.22
N ALA A 69 -3.38 3.19 17.15
CA ALA A 69 -4.81 3.03 16.95
C ALA A 69 -5.36 3.96 15.84
N GLN A 70 -4.81 5.18 15.72
CA GLN A 70 -5.12 6.12 14.64
C GLN A 70 -4.71 5.58 13.28
N ARG A 71 -3.50 5.00 13.13
CA ARG A 71 -3.07 4.34 11.89
C ARG A 71 -4.01 3.19 11.50
N THR A 72 -4.42 2.38 12.48
CA THR A 72 -5.40 1.30 12.25
C THR A 72 -6.75 1.85 11.78
N LEU A 73 -7.20 2.97 12.34
CA LEU A 73 -8.42 3.66 11.92
C LEU A 73 -8.29 4.27 10.51
N ALA A 74 -7.12 4.77 10.13
CA ALA A 74 -6.84 5.22 8.77
C ALA A 74 -7.03 4.09 7.74
N MET A 75 -6.51 2.90 8.04
CA MET A 75 -6.72 1.71 7.19
C MET A 75 -8.18 1.25 7.16
N SER A 76 -8.92 1.34 8.27
CA SER A 76 -10.37 1.06 8.25
C SER A 76 -11.13 1.97 7.28
N TRP A 77 -10.76 3.26 7.21
CA TRP A 77 -11.30 4.16 6.17
C TRP A 77 -10.82 3.83 4.76
N ALA A 78 -9.62 3.28 4.61
CA ALA A 78 -9.11 2.82 3.32
C ALA A 78 -9.90 1.63 2.77
N PHE A 79 -10.43 0.73 3.62
CA PHE A 79 -11.32 -0.36 3.20
C PHE A 79 -12.64 0.15 2.58
N ASP A 80 -13.07 1.35 2.96
CA ASP A 80 -14.22 2.05 2.36
C ASP A 80 -13.83 2.94 1.16
N GLY A 81 -12.54 2.98 0.80
CA GLY A 81 -12.03 3.85 -0.27
C GLY A 81 -12.01 5.34 0.06
N ASN A 82 -12.07 5.69 1.34
CA ASN A 82 -12.11 7.08 1.77
C ASN A 82 -10.69 7.66 1.98
N CYS A 83 -10.04 8.02 0.88
CA CYS A 83 -8.72 8.66 0.87
C CYS A 83 -8.64 9.88 1.81
N ALA A 84 -9.65 10.76 1.81
CA ALA A 84 -9.63 11.96 2.65
C ALA A 84 -9.60 11.62 4.16
N LYS A 85 -10.40 10.63 4.60
CA LYS A 85 -10.38 10.18 5.99
C LYS A 85 -9.12 9.39 6.32
N THR A 86 -8.59 8.57 5.41
CA THR A 86 -7.29 7.93 5.61
C THR A 86 -6.21 8.99 5.86
N ILE A 87 -6.12 10.02 5.00
CA ILE A 87 -5.20 11.14 5.17
C ILE A 87 -5.37 11.81 6.54
N GLU A 88 -6.60 12.13 6.94
CA GLU A 88 -6.86 12.80 8.22
C GLU A 88 -6.26 12.03 9.40
N TYR A 89 -6.37 10.70 9.41
CA TYR A 89 -5.83 9.89 10.51
C TYR A 89 -4.33 9.63 10.37
N GLU A 90 -3.79 9.42 9.16
CA GLU A 90 -2.33 9.34 8.95
C GLU A 90 -1.63 10.64 9.36
N GLN A 91 -2.27 11.80 9.14
CA GLN A 91 -1.77 13.09 9.63
C GLN A 91 -1.61 13.14 11.14
N LYS A 92 -2.54 12.54 11.90
CA LYS A 92 -2.42 12.47 13.37
C LYS A 92 -1.26 11.57 13.80
N VAL A 93 -0.95 10.54 13.02
CA VAL A 93 0.22 9.68 13.24
C VAL A 93 1.51 10.44 12.93
N ILE A 94 1.54 11.20 11.84
CA ILE A 94 2.65 12.11 11.49
C ILE A 94 2.85 13.13 12.62
N GLU A 95 1.79 13.78 13.10
CA GLU A 95 1.85 14.74 14.21
C GLU A 95 2.49 14.12 15.47
N TYR A 96 2.17 12.86 15.79
CA TYR A 96 2.86 12.13 16.84
C TYR A 96 4.36 11.99 16.55
N TRP A 97 4.75 11.56 15.35
CA TRP A 97 6.16 11.40 14.99
C TRP A 97 6.94 12.71 14.96
N THR A 98 6.29 13.82 14.60
CA THR A 98 6.88 15.16 14.70
C THR A 98 7.28 15.49 16.14
N THR A 99 6.50 15.06 17.14
CA THR A 99 6.89 15.23 18.56
C THR A 99 8.11 14.39 18.96
N ARG A 100 8.49 13.41 18.14
CA ARG A 100 9.65 12.53 18.36
C ARG A 100 10.91 12.99 17.61
N GLU A 101 10.85 14.02 16.77
CA GLU A 101 12.01 14.48 15.98
C GLU A 101 13.23 14.79 16.84
N ALA A 102 13.05 15.44 18.01
CA ALA A 102 14.18 15.80 18.86
C ALA A 102 14.83 14.59 19.57
N ASP A 103 14.01 13.61 19.96
CA ASP A 103 14.44 12.47 20.78
C ASP A 103 14.82 11.23 19.94
N GLU A 104 14.20 11.07 18.77
CA GLU A 104 14.34 9.91 17.88
C GLU A 104 14.39 10.34 16.39
N PRO A 105 15.25 11.29 15.98
CA PRO A 105 15.16 11.93 14.67
C PRO A 105 15.19 10.95 13.50
N HIS A 106 16.03 9.92 13.56
CA HIS A 106 16.11 8.92 12.49
C HIS A 106 14.81 8.13 12.32
N ASN A 107 14.14 7.78 13.42
CA ASN A 107 12.91 7.03 13.39
C ASN A 107 11.73 7.95 13.04
N ALA A 108 11.67 9.15 13.61
CA ALA A 108 10.62 10.12 13.37
C ALA A 108 10.46 10.45 11.88
N PHE A 109 11.51 10.95 11.23
CA PHE A 109 11.43 11.35 9.81
C PHE A 109 11.15 10.18 8.87
N TYR A 110 11.71 9.00 9.16
CA TYR A 110 11.40 7.79 8.41
C TYR A 110 9.90 7.46 8.50
N GLN A 111 9.34 7.47 9.71
CA GLN A 111 7.93 7.14 9.93
C GLN A 111 6.98 8.18 9.36
N GLU A 112 7.31 9.48 9.44
CA GLU A 112 6.56 10.53 8.76
C GLU A 112 6.50 10.28 7.24
N GLY A 113 7.63 9.88 6.66
CA GLY A 113 7.73 9.45 5.27
C GLY A 113 6.80 8.28 4.95
N GLU A 114 6.86 7.22 5.76
CA GLU A 114 6.04 6.01 5.57
C GLU A 114 4.54 6.29 5.68
N MET A 115 4.08 7.09 6.65
CA MET A 115 2.65 7.39 6.82
C MET A 115 2.12 8.23 5.65
N ALA A 116 2.94 9.16 5.14
CA ALA A 116 2.59 9.94 3.96
C ALA A 116 2.50 9.07 2.69
N ASP A 117 3.45 8.14 2.48
CA ASP A 117 3.42 7.19 1.37
C ASP A 117 2.26 6.19 1.49
N GLU A 118 1.90 5.77 2.71
CA GLU A 118 0.76 4.91 3.01
C GLU A 118 -0.57 5.61 2.68
N ALA A 119 -0.74 6.87 3.09
CA ALA A 119 -1.89 7.70 2.70
C ALA A 119 -1.96 7.85 1.18
N ALA A 120 -0.83 8.18 0.54
CA ALA A 120 -0.75 8.37 -0.90
C ALA A 120 -1.10 7.09 -1.67
N ARG A 121 -0.67 5.92 -1.16
CA ARG A 121 -1.00 4.61 -1.73
C ARG A 121 -2.50 4.35 -1.74
N VAL A 122 -3.21 4.67 -0.66
CA VAL A 122 -4.67 4.54 -0.62
C VAL A 122 -5.32 5.45 -1.67
N CYS A 123 -4.86 6.70 -1.77
CA CYS A 123 -5.42 7.67 -2.70
C CYS A 123 -5.23 7.29 -4.18
N ILE A 124 -4.04 6.83 -4.58
CA ILE A 124 -3.80 6.42 -5.97
C ILE A 124 -4.63 5.18 -6.34
N ASP A 125 -4.79 4.23 -5.42
CA ASP A 125 -5.55 2.99 -5.64
C ASP A 125 -7.04 3.30 -5.81
N TYR A 126 -7.56 4.33 -5.13
CA TYR A 126 -8.97 4.74 -5.20
C TYR A 126 -9.28 5.87 -6.18
N GLY A 127 -8.30 6.38 -6.92
CA GLY A 127 -8.57 7.32 -8.01
C GLY A 127 -8.10 8.75 -7.80
N ASP A 128 -7.79 9.15 -6.56
CA ASP A 128 -7.41 10.52 -6.23
C ASP A 128 -5.92 10.75 -6.50
N LEU A 129 -5.62 11.03 -7.77
CA LEU A 129 -4.26 11.21 -8.28
C LEU A 129 -3.57 12.46 -7.75
N ASP A 130 -4.34 13.52 -7.46
CA ASP A 130 -3.79 14.79 -6.99
C ASP A 130 -3.42 14.67 -5.51
N ALA A 131 -4.30 14.09 -4.68
CA ALA A 131 -3.95 13.76 -3.30
C ALA A 131 -2.76 12.80 -3.25
N ALA A 132 -2.75 11.75 -4.07
CA ALA A 132 -1.62 10.82 -4.14
C ALA A 132 -0.30 11.51 -4.50
N ALA A 133 -0.29 12.36 -5.53
CA ALA A 133 0.91 13.10 -5.92
C ALA A 133 1.43 13.99 -4.79
N ASN A 134 0.53 14.71 -4.11
CA ASN A 134 0.89 15.58 -3.00
C ASN A 134 1.46 14.81 -1.80
N TRP A 135 0.85 13.67 -1.45
CA TRP A 135 1.26 12.90 -0.28
C TRP A 135 2.54 12.10 -0.51
N TYR A 136 2.74 11.51 -1.70
CA TYR A 136 4.03 10.91 -2.05
C TYR A 136 5.16 11.96 -2.05
N ALA A 137 4.88 13.21 -2.43
CA ALA A 137 5.89 14.28 -2.42
C ALA A 137 6.31 14.61 -0.99
N LYS A 138 5.32 14.67 -0.08
CA LYS A 138 5.58 14.84 1.36
C LYS A 138 6.36 13.67 1.93
N GLY A 139 5.98 12.43 1.59
CA GLY A 139 6.67 11.24 2.07
C GLY A 139 8.15 11.23 1.71
N HIS A 140 8.44 11.50 0.44
CA HIS A 140 9.81 11.69 -0.05
C HIS A 140 10.55 12.82 0.71
N ALA A 141 9.92 13.98 0.87
CA ALA A 141 10.53 15.13 1.54
C ALA A 141 10.78 14.89 3.04
N TYR A 142 9.88 14.19 3.75
CA TYR A 142 10.09 13.81 5.15
C TYR A 142 11.22 12.81 5.29
N GLY A 143 11.19 11.74 4.50
CA GLY A 143 12.19 10.68 4.55
C GLY A 143 13.63 11.18 4.36
N LEU A 144 13.83 12.20 3.51
CA LEU A 144 15.14 12.81 3.26
C LEU A 144 15.65 13.74 4.37
N LYS A 145 14.83 14.05 5.39
CA LYS A 145 15.25 14.84 6.56
C LYS A 145 15.96 14.01 7.63
N GLU A 146 15.97 12.69 7.51
CA GLU A 146 16.71 11.83 8.43
C GLU A 146 18.18 12.29 8.55
N PRO A 147 18.70 12.56 9.77
CA PRO A 147 20.08 12.95 9.94
C PRO A 147 21.03 11.85 9.46
N ASP A 148 22.13 12.25 8.83
CA ASP A 148 23.15 11.34 8.31
C ASP A 148 22.58 10.17 7.49
N ILE A 149 21.51 10.46 6.73
CA ILE A 149 20.77 9.44 5.97
C ILE A 149 21.72 8.62 5.07
N PRO A 150 21.72 7.27 5.20
CA PRO A 150 22.56 6.44 4.35
C PRO A 150 22.20 6.58 2.87
N ALA A 151 23.20 6.55 1.98
CA ALA A 151 22.99 6.69 0.53
C ALA A 151 21.97 5.68 -0.02
N ASP A 152 22.01 4.42 0.46
CA ASP A 152 21.04 3.39 0.10
C ASP A 152 19.59 3.77 0.49
N ARG A 153 19.41 4.48 1.61
CA ARG A 153 18.10 4.94 2.07
C ARG A 153 17.63 6.17 1.30
N MET A 154 18.51 7.10 0.95
CA MET A 154 18.19 8.18 0.01
C MET A 154 17.72 7.61 -1.33
N ALA A 155 18.46 6.62 -1.86
CA ALA A 155 18.08 5.92 -3.08
C ALA A 155 16.73 5.19 -2.95
N LEU A 156 16.40 4.67 -1.77
CA LEU A 156 15.10 4.04 -1.51
C LEU A 156 13.96 5.05 -1.59
N TRP A 157 14.11 6.22 -0.96
CA TRP A 157 13.12 7.29 -1.06
C TRP A 157 12.94 7.75 -2.51
N GLU A 158 14.04 7.96 -3.24
CA GLU A 158 13.99 8.32 -4.66
C GLU A 158 13.30 7.23 -5.49
N TYR A 159 13.63 5.95 -5.27
CA TYR A 159 13.00 4.83 -5.95
C TYR A 159 11.47 4.81 -5.75
N ARG A 160 11.01 4.95 -4.50
CA ARG A 160 9.58 4.96 -4.15
C ARG A 160 8.87 6.16 -4.77
N TRP A 161 9.48 7.34 -4.74
CA TRP A 161 8.95 8.55 -5.33
C TRP A 161 8.81 8.43 -6.85
N GLN A 162 9.86 7.99 -7.55
CA GLN A 162 9.83 7.79 -9.00
C GLN A 162 8.84 6.69 -9.39
N HIS A 163 8.74 5.62 -8.60
CA HIS A 163 7.74 4.57 -8.79
C HIS A 163 6.30 5.11 -8.63
N ALA A 164 6.05 6.03 -7.70
CA ALA A 164 4.76 6.70 -7.56
C ALA A 164 4.46 7.62 -8.75
N GLN A 165 5.42 8.47 -9.13
CA GLN A 165 5.27 9.41 -10.25
C GLN A 165 4.97 8.69 -11.57
N ALA A 166 5.65 7.58 -11.86
CA ALA A 166 5.39 6.77 -13.05
C ALA A 166 3.95 6.22 -13.09
N ARG A 167 3.46 5.70 -11.95
CA ARG A 167 2.07 5.19 -11.83
C ARG A 167 1.05 6.30 -12.01
N ILE A 168 1.28 7.47 -11.40
CA ILE A 168 0.41 8.65 -11.52
C ILE A 168 0.39 9.16 -12.97
N ALA A 169 1.55 9.28 -13.62
CA ALA A 169 1.67 9.71 -15.00
C ALA A 169 0.92 8.77 -15.96
N ALA A 170 1.07 7.45 -15.78
CA ALA A 170 0.33 6.46 -16.56
C ALA A 170 -1.19 6.60 -16.38
N ARG A 171 -1.66 6.79 -15.13
CA ARG A 171 -3.08 7.02 -14.85
C ARG A 171 -3.62 8.35 -15.37
N ARG A 172 -2.76 9.34 -15.60
CA ARG A 172 -3.08 10.59 -16.31
C ARG A 172 -2.95 10.47 -17.84
N GLY A 173 -2.58 9.30 -18.36
CA GLY A 173 -2.40 9.06 -19.79
C GLY A 173 -1.09 9.62 -20.38
N SER A 174 -0.15 10.09 -19.54
CA SER A 174 1.12 10.62 -20.00
C SER A 174 2.19 9.52 -20.10
N LYS A 175 2.28 8.90 -21.27
CA LYS A 175 3.26 7.82 -21.54
C LYS A 175 4.71 8.30 -21.37
N ALA A 176 5.06 9.44 -21.95
CA ALA A 176 6.43 9.96 -21.91
C ALA A 176 6.91 10.26 -20.49
N GLU A 177 6.06 10.89 -19.66
CA GLU A 177 6.41 11.12 -18.25
C GLU A 177 6.49 9.79 -17.47
N ALA A 178 5.60 8.84 -17.74
CA ALA A 178 5.66 7.53 -17.09
C ALA A 178 6.99 6.80 -17.41
N GLU A 179 7.43 6.81 -18.67
CA GLU A 179 8.69 6.20 -19.11
C GLU A 179 9.91 6.88 -18.48
N LYS A 180 9.91 8.22 -18.40
CA LYS A 180 10.95 8.99 -17.71
C LYS A 180 11.08 8.58 -16.24
N HIS A 181 9.95 8.47 -15.54
CA HIS A 181 9.94 8.07 -14.14
C HIS A 181 10.30 6.58 -13.92
N ILE A 182 9.95 5.69 -14.87
CA ILE A 182 10.44 4.30 -14.85
C ILE A 182 11.97 4.25 -14.94
N ALA A 183 12.56 5.03 -15.86
CA ALA A 183 14.01 5.10 -16.02
C ALA A 183 14.69 5.64 -14.75
N ALA A 184 14.13 6.69 -14.15
CA ALA A 184 14.63 7.25 -12.89
C ALA A 184 14.52 6.26 -11.72
N ALA A 185 13.41 5.52 -11.61
CA ALA A 185 13.26 4.46 -10.61
C ALA A 185 14.32 3.36 -10.80
N ARG A 186 14.58 2.95 -12.04
CA ARG A 186 15.65 1.98 -12.35
C ARG A 186 17.03 2.49 -11.94
N ALA A 187 17.34 3.74 -12.27
CA ALA A 187 18.61 4.36 -11.90
C ALA A 187 18.78 4.41 -10.36
N ALA A 188 17.75 4.81 -9.62
CA ALA A 188 17.80 4.81 -8.15
C ALA A 188 18.04 3.40 -7.59
N LEU A 189 17.32 2.40 -8.08
CA LEU A 189 17.51 0.99 -7.71
C LEU A 189 18.94 0.49 -8.02
N GLU A 190 19.53 0.95 -9.14
CA GLU A 190 20.88 0.59 -9.56
C GLU A 190 21.98 1.14 -8.65
N THR A 191 21.72 2.25 -7.96
CA THR A 191 22.64 2.84 -6.97
C THR A 191 22.61 2.16 -5.61
N MET A 192 21.57 1.38 -5.30
CA MET A 192 21.48 0.66 -4.03
C MET A 192 22.47 -0.50 -3.98
N THR A 193 23.15 -0.66 -2.85
CA THR A 193 24.15 -1.71 -2.63
C THR A 193 23.67 -2.77 -1.63
N GLY A 194 23.06 -2.36 -0.53
CA GLY A 194 22.50 -3.21 0.52
C GLY A 194 21.00 -3.48 0.37
N LEU A 195 20.23 -2.52 -0.16
CA LEU A 195 18.77 -2.63 -0.26
C LEU A 195 18.27 -3.19 -1.59
N ARG A 196 19.11 -3.19 -2.64
CA ARG A 196 18.72 -3.56 -4.01
C ARG A 196 17.97 -4.87 -4.11
N ARG A 197 18.50 -5.93 -3.49
CA ARG A 197 17.92 -7.27 -3.54
C ARG A 197 16.49 -7.32 -2.99
N GLN A 198 16.20 -6.50 -1.99
CA GLN A 198 14.89 -6.41 -1.37
C GLN A 198 13.92 -5.59 -2.23
N GLN A 199 14.44 -4.61 -2.99
CA GLN A 199 13.64 -3.66 -3.76
C GLN A 199 13.40 -4.07 -5.22
N GLU A 200 14.29 -4.87 -5.81
CA GLU A 200 14.25 -5.24 -7.22
C GLU A 200 12.98 -6.01 -7.62
N GLY A 201 12.42 -6.79 -6.69
CA GLY A 201 11.15 -7.50 -6.90
C GLY A 201 9.92 -6.58 -7.09
N PHE A 202 10.01 -5.29 -6.75
CA PHE A 202 8.94 -4.32 -6.99
C PHE A 202 8.98 -3.70 -8.39
N PHE A 203 10.09 -3.86 -9.13
CA PHE A 203 10.21 -3.25 -10.45
C PHE A 203 9.24 -3.84 -11.49
N PRO A 204 9.00 -5.17 -11.55
CA PRO A 204 7.97 -5.73 -12.43
C PRO A 204 6.55 -5.25 -12.08
N TYR A 205 6.27 -4.98 -10.81
CA TYR A 205 5.01 -4.34 -10.42
C TYR A 205 4.89 -2.95 -11.05
N LEU A 206 5.92 -2.10 -10.95
CA LEU A 206 5.92 -0.78 -11.57
C LEU A 206 5.64 -0.85 -13.08
N THR A 207 6.43 -1.63 -13.81
CA THR A 207 6.35 -1.65 -15.27
C THR A 207 5.08 -2.32 -15.78
N GLY A 208 4.58 -3.33 -15.05
CA GLY A 208 3.30 -3.97 -15.31
C GLY A 208 2.11 -3.05 -15.06
N TYR A 209 2.12 -2.28 -13.96
CA TYR A 209 1.10 -1.27 -13.66
C TYR A 209 1.04 -0.19 -14.74
N VAL A 210 2.19 0.37 -15.13
CA VAL A 210 2.24 1.40 -16.16
C VAL A 210 1.75 0.86 -17.50
N ALA A 211 2.19 -0.35 -17.89
CA ALA A 211 1.73 -1.00 -19.12
C ALA A 211 0.19 -1.18 -19.12
N PHE A 212 -0.40 -1.62 -18.00
CA PHE A 212 -1.84 -1.80 -17.87
C PHE A 212 -2.61 -0.49 -18.12
N TYR A 213 -2.22 0.59 -17.44
CA TYR A 213 -2.93 1.88 -17.57
C TYR A 213 -2.68 2.59 -18.91
N LEU A 214 -1.59 2.26 -19.61
CA LEU A 214 -1.33 2.72 -20.98
C LEU A 214 -1.91 1.80 -22.06
N GLY A 215 -2.59 0.72 -21.68
CA GLY A 215 -3.30 -0.18 -22.60
C GLY A 215 -2.44 -1.28 -23.23
N ASP A 216 -1.18 -1.44 -22.83
CA ASP A 216 -0.33 -2.56 -23.25
C ASP A 216 -0.56 -3.76 -22.32
N TYR A 217 -1.70 -4.42 -22.50
CA TYR A 217 -2.13 -5.50 -21.60
C TYR A 217 -1.27 -6.76 -21.71
N GLN A 218 -0.63 -7.01 -22.86
CA GLN A 218 0.27 -8.16 -23.00
C GLN A 218 1.55 -7.94 -22.20
N LYS A 219 2.13 -6.74 -22.27
CA LYS A 219 3.28 -6.38 -21.42
C LYS A 219 2.89 -6.35 -19.95
N ALA A 220 1.72 -5.80 -19.62
CA ALA A 220 1.20 -5.80 -18.26
C ALA A 220 1.14 -7.21 -17.68
N LEU A 221 0.61 -8.17 -18.44
CA LEU A 221 0.53 -9.57 -18.02
C LEU A 221 1.93 -10.15 -17.75
N ASN A 222 2.85 -9.99 -18.69
CA ASN A 222 4.21 -10.55 -18.58
C ASN A 222 4.97 -10.00 -17.37
N ASP A 223 4.88 -8.70 -17.10
CA ASP A 223 5.59 -8.06 -16.00
C ASP A 223 4.91 -8.35 -14.66
N LEU A 224 3.57 -8.27 -14.59
CA LEU A 224 2.84 -8.54 -13.35
C LEU A 224 2.97 -10.00 -12.90
N GLN A 225 3.17 -10.96 -13.81
CA GLN A 225 3.46 -12.35 -13.45
C GLN A 225 4.81 -12.55 -12.76
N GLN A 226 5.75 -11.60 -12.95
CA GLN A 226 7.05 -11.60 -12.29
C GLN A 226 7.06 -10.82 -10.97
N ALA A 227 5.99 -10.05 -10.69
CA ALA A 227 5.80 -9.38 -9.40
C ALA A 227 5.32 -10.38 -8.33
N ASP A 228 5.33 -9.94 -7.05
CA ASP A 228 4.88 -10.76 -5.92
C ASP A 228 3.41 -11.18 -6.08
N GLN A 229 3.21 -12.44 -6.48
CA GLN A 229 1.89 -13.04 -6.64
C GLN A 229 1.13 -13.23 -5.32
N GLY A 230 1.81 -13.11 -4.18
CA GLY A 230 1.18 -13.09 -2.85
C GLY A 230 0.50 -11.77 -2.51
N ASP A 231 0.83 -10.67 -3.19
CA ASP A 231 0.19 -9.38 -2.99
C ASP A 231 -1.23 -9.38 -3.61
N PRO A 232 -2.29 -9.13 -2.82
CA PRO A 232 -3.65 -9.15 -3.33
C PRO A 232 -3.92 -8.03 -4.36
N PHE A 233 -3.19 -6.92 -4.32
CA PHE A 233 -3.29 -5.85 -5.32
C PHE A 233 -2.74 -6.29 -6.67
N ILE A 234 -1.61 -7.02 -6.69
CA ILE A 234 -1.07 -7.61 -7.91
C ILE A 234 -2.06 -8.61 -8.51
N GLN A 235 -2.71 -9.43 -7.68
CA GLN A 235 -3.79 -10.30 -8.13
C GLN A 235 -4.95 -9.51 -8.74
N CYS A 236 -5.35 -8.37 -8.17
CA CYS A 236 -6.37 -7.51 -8.79
C CYS A 236 -5.93 -6.93 -10.14
N LEU A 237 -4.67 -6.53 -10.30
CA LEU A 237 -4.16 -6.03 -11.58
C LEU A 237 -4.08 -7.12 -12.65
N LEU A 238 -3.63 -8.32 -12.28
CA LEU A 238 -3.65 -9.49 -13.17
C LEU A 238 -5.08 -9.84 -13.57
N GLY A 239 -6.02 -9.83 -12.62
CA GLY A 239 -7.43 -10.06 -12.90
C GLY A 239 -7.97 -9.09 -13.95
N GLN A 240 -7.72 -7.78 -13.77
CA GLN A 240 -8.13 -6.76 -14.72
C GLN A 240 -7.43 -6.91 -16.07
N THR A 241 -6.15 -7.29 -16.07
CA THR A 241 -5.38 -7.52 -17.30
C THR A 241 -5.95 -8.68 -18.10
N TYR A 242 -6.28 -9.80 -17.45
CA TYR A 242 -6.92 -10.94 -18.08
C TYR A 242 -8.31 -10.58 -18.66
N GLU A 243 -9.11 -9.76 -17.97
CA GLU A 243 -10.38 -9.27 -18.53
C GLU A 243 -10.17 -8.46 -19.81
N LYS A 244 -9.16 -7.59 -19.84
CA LYS A 244 -8.81 -6.80 -21.03
C LYS A 244 -8.31 -7.66 -22.19
N LEU A 245 -7.73 -8.83 -21.89
CA LEU A 245 -7.30 -9.84 -22.86
C LEU A 245 -8.40 -10.86 -23.20
N GLY A 246 -9.59 -10.78 -22.59
CA GLY A 246 -10.71 -11.68 -22.84
C GLY A 246 -10.68 -13.02 -22.08
N ASP A 247 -9.71 -13.24 -21.19
CA ASP A 247 -9.58 -14.46 -20.40
C ASP A 247 -10.34 -14.33 -19.06
N ARG A 248 -11.67 -14.49 -19.14
CA ARG A 248 -12.56 -14.32 -17.96
C ARG A 248 -12.28 -15.34 -16.85
N GLU A 249 -11.86 -16.54 -17.19
CA GLU A 249 -11.60 -17.60 -16.21
C GLU A 249 -10.39 -17.26 -15.35
N LYS A 250 -9.26 -16.90 -15.97
CA LYS A 250 -8.07 -16.48 -15.21
C LYS A 250 -8.31 -15.19 -14.44
N ALA A 251 -9.12 -14.28 -14.98
CA ALA A 251 -9.51 -13.08 -14.24
C ALA A 251 -10.22 -13.41 -12.92
N LEU A 252 -11.22 -14.29 -12.95
CA LEU A 252 -11.95 -14.72 -11.77
C LEU A 252 -11.05 -15.43 -10.74
N GLU A 253 -10.11 -16.25 -11.20
CA GLU A 253 -9.16 -16.93 -10.30
C GLU A 253 -8.26 -15.92 -9.57
N CYS A 254 -7.75 -14.91 -10.27
CA CYS A 254 -7.00 -13.81 -9.66
C CYS A 254 -7.83 -13.06 -8.62
N TYR A 255 -9.08 -12.71 -8.93
CA TYR A 255 -9.97 -12.07 -7.96
C TYR A 255 -10.26 -12.97 -6.75
N ARG A 256 -10.40 -14.29 -6.93
CA ARG A 256 -10.57 -15.26 -5.83
C ARG A 256 -9.40 -15.24 -4.86
N LYS A 257 -8.17 -15.14 -5.36
CA LYS A 257 -6.97 -15.01 -4.53
C LYS A 257 -6.96 -13.69 -3.74
N ALA A 258 -7.30 -12.58 -4.40
CA ALA A 258 -7.34 -11.27 -3.76
C ALA A 258 -8.44 -11.15 -2.68
N SER A 259 -9.61 -11.76 -2.88
CA SER A 259 -10.78 -11.58 -2.00
C SER A 259 -10.65 -12.23 -0.61
N VAL A 260 -9.67 -13.12 -0.44
CA VAL A 260 -9.44 -13.87 0.80
C VAL A 260 -8.25 -13.37 1.62
N THR A 261 -7.57 -12.31 1.18
CA THR A 261 -6.46 -11.72 1.95
C THR A 261 -6.90 -11.31 3.35
N ARG A 262 -6.06 -11.58 4.35
CA ARG A 262 -6.28 -11.18 5.75
C ARG A 262 -5.42 -10.00 6.18
N ALA A 263 -4.65 -9.42 5.25
CA ALA A 263 -3.83 -8.25 5.54
C ALA A 263 -4.70 -7.01 5.79
N HIS A 264 -4.23 -6.13 6.67
CA HIS A 264 -4.85 -4.85 7.00
C HIS A 264 -3.85 -3.74 6.67
N ASN A 265 -3.75 -3.45 5.38
CA ASN A 265 -2.79 -2.53 4.77
C ASN A 265 -3.37 -2.01 3.44
N PRO A 266 -2.75 -1.00 2.79
CA PRO A 266 -3.33 -0.39 1.58
C PRO A 266 -3.61 -1.37 0.43
N PRO A 267 -2.69 -2.30 0.06
CA PRO A 267 -2.98 -3.28 -0.98
C PRO A 267 -4.25 -4.09 -0.72
N ALA A 268 -4.44 -4.58 0.52
CA ALA A 268 -5.62 -5.34 0.90
C ALA A 268 -6.90 -4.48 1.00
N ALA A 269 -6.77 -3.25 1.49
CA ALA A 269 -7.85 -2.30 1.63
C ALA A 269 -8.51 -1.96 0.28
N PHE A 270 -7.74 -1.92 -0.81
CA PHE A 270 -8.30 -1.88 -2.17
C PHE A 270 -8.74 -3.26 -2.65
N ALA A 271 -7.83 -4.24 -2.61
CA ALA A 271 -7.98 -5.48 -3.35
C ALA A 271 -9.14 -6.34 -2.86
N ARG A 272 -9.34 -6.45 -1.54
CA ARG A 272 -10.40 -7.30 -0.96
C ARG A 272 -11.81 -6.82 -1.36
N PRO A 273 -12.22 -5.57 -1.10
CA PRO A 273 -13.55 -5.11 -1.52
C PRO A 273 -13.69 -5.06 -3.04
N PHE A 274 -12.64 -4.68 -3.79
CA PHE A 274 -12.66 -4.69 -5.25
C PHE A 274 -12.92 -6.10 -5.80
N ALA A 275 -12.14 -7.09 -5.38
CA ALA A 275 -12.25 -8.46 -5.88
C ALA A 275 -13.58 -9.14 -5.49
N ARG A 276 -14.11 -8.87 -4.28
CA ARG A 276 -15.43 -9.35 -3.87
C ARG A 276 -16.54 -8.81 -4.78
N ARG A 277 -16.47 -7.54 -5.16
CA ARG A 277 -17.42 -6.96 -6.12
C ARG A 277 -17.30 -7.61 -7.50
N LYS A 278 -16.07 -7.84 -7.99
CA LYS A 278 -15.83 -8.51 -9.28
C LYS A 278 -16.35 -9.96 -9.31
N GLN A 279 -16.39 -10.65 -8.17
CA GLN A 279 -16.99 -11.99 -8.06
C GLN A 279 -18.52 -11.94 -8.05
N ALA A 280 -19.11 -10.96 -7.36
CA ALA A 280 -20.55 -10.81 -7.29
C ALA A 280 -21.17 -10.37 -8.62
N ASP A 281 -20.45 -9.54 -9.40
CA ASP A 281 -20.91 -9.02 -10.69
C ASP A 281 -19.75 -8.97 -11.71
N PRO A 282 -19.41 -10.11 -12.36
CA PRO A 282 -18.25 -10.17 -13.24
C PRO A 282 -18.49 -9.54 -14.63
N GLY A 283 -19.69 -9.01 -14.92
CA GLY A 283 -20.05 -8.40 -16.20
C GLY A 283 -20.03 -6.86 -16.20
N ASN A 284 -19.96 -6.23 -15.03
CA ASN A 284 -20.16 -4.79 -14.91
C ASN A 284 -18.86 -4.00 -15.00
N THR A 285 -18.72 -3.26 -16.11
CA THR A 285 -17.58 -2.41 -16.44
C THR A 285 -17.80 -0.94 -16.06
N LYS A 286 -18.92 -0.56 -15.44
CA LYS A 286 -19.20 0.85 -15.11
C LYS A 286 -18.49 1.37 -13.86
N PHE A 287 -17.85 0.50 -13.08
CA PHE A 287 -17.21 0.87 -11.82
C PHE A 287 -15.88 1.62 -11.96
N TYR A 288 -15.32 1.72 -13.17
CA TYR A 288 -14.02 2.35 -13.42
C TYR A 288 -14.04 3.90 -13.41
N GLN A 289 -15.19 4.54 -13.18
CA GLN A 289 -15.35 5.99 -13.39
C GLN A 289 -15.98 6.76 -12.23
N THR A 290 -16.49 6.10 -11.19
CA THR A 290 -17.09 6.83 -10.06
C THR A 290 -16.05 7.06 -8.99
N ASN A 291 -15.52 8.28 -9.01
CA ASN A 291 -14.78 8.90 -7.94
C ASN A 291 -15.66 8.86 -6.67
N PRO A 292 -15.32 8.12 -5.60
CA PRO A 292 -16.15 8.06 -4.39
C PRO A 292 -16.29 9.41 -3.66
N GLY A 293 -15.52 10.43 -4.07
CA GLY A 293 -15.63 11.81 -3.60
C GLY A 293 -16.82 12.62 -4.13
N ARG A 294 -17.80 11.99 -4.80
CA ARG A 294 -19.02 12.66 -5.26
C ARG A 294 -20.29 11.95 -4.80
N LEU A 295 -20.40 11.74 -3.50
CA LEU A 295 -21.69 11.64 -2.84
C LEU A 295 -21.95 13.00 -2.19
N THR A 296 -22.85 13.77 -2.81
CA THR A 296 -23.52 14.92 -2.19
C THR A 296 -24.26 14.50 -0.93
#